data_AF-A0A6C0FLJ7-F1
#
_entry.id   AF-A0A6C0FLJ7-F1
#
_cell.length_a   1.000
_cell.length_b   1.000
_cell.length_c   1.000
_cell.angle_alpha   90.00
_cell.angle_beta   90.00
_cell.angle_gamma   90.00
#
_symmetry.space_group_name_H-M   'P 1'
#
loop_
_entity.id
_entity.type
_entity.pdbx_description
1 polymer ?
#
loop_
_entity_poly.entity_id
_entity_poly.type
_entity_poly.pdbx_seq_one_letter_code
_entity_poly.pdbx_strand_id
1 'polypeptide(L)'
;MINNSLVKKTIYGSLIIQFLTTAISLDGLNYDLTIEDSILKDILLLEAFVQFIEAFFYIWVIYALKDLNKMTSRRYFDWFITTPIMLISTIIFMEYKRKKEAHEDTLYFWDFIKNNKKNIILIVSLNFLMLLMGILSEVGIIDMKYGISLGFLFFIGSFYVIYENYAKHTENGKKLFVFLFGVWSLYGFSALLPVVPKNTCYNILDIVAKNFYGLFIYHYITQVGARKGYMLGM
;
A
#
# COMPACT_ATOMS: atom_id res chain seq x y z
N MET A 1 0.04 32.34 5.14
CA MET A 1 0.19 31.31 4.08
C MET A 1 1.58 30.69 4.22
N ILE A 2 1.68 29.47 4.76
CA ILE A 2 2.96 28.73 4.71
C ILE A 2 3.00 28.01 3.37
N ASN A 3 3.36 28.75 2.32
CA ASN A 3 3.53 28.21 0.98
C ASN A 3 4.96 27.67 0.86
N ASN A 4 5.22 26.47 1.40
CA ASN A 4 6.55 25.88 1.30
C ASN A 4 6.77 25.33 -0.12
N SER A 5 7.70 25.94 -0.86
CA SER A 5 8.03 25.59 -2.25
C SER A 5 8.43 24.11 -2.41
N LEU A 6 9.12 23.52 -1.42
CA LEU A 6 9.54 22.12 -1.46
C LEU A 6 8.34 21.16 -1.30
N VAL A 7 7.49 21.39 -0.29
CA VAL A 7 6.29 20.55 -0.08
C VAL A 7 5.37 20.64 -1.29
N LYS A 8 5.18 21.85 -1.84
CA LYS A 8 4.40 22.05 -3.06
C LYS A 8 4.98 21.24 -4.23
N LYS A 9 6.28 21.38 -4.53
CA LYS A 9 6.94 20.65 -5.63
C LYS A 9 6.81 19.14 -5.47
N THR A 10 6.98 18.62 -4.25
CA THR A 10 6.89 17.17 -4.00
C THR A 10 5.47 16.61 -4.08
N ILE A 11 4.43 17.37 -3.72
CA ILE A 11 3.03 16.98 -3.96
C ILE A 11 2.75 16.86 -5.47
N TYR A 12 3.09 17.90 -6.25
CA TYR A 12 2.84 17.87 -7.70
C TYR A 12 3.67 16.79 -8.40
N GLY A 13 4.92 16.61 -7.99
CA GLY A 13 5.77 15.53 -8.48
C GLY A 13 5.18 14.15 -8.18
N SER A 14 4.68 13.95 -6.95
CA SER A 14 4.01 12.71 -6.55
C SER A 14 2.77 12.45 -7.39
N LEU A 15 1.89 13.46 -7.58
CA LEU A 15 0.69 13.31 -8.40
C LEU A 15 1.00 12.93 -9.86
N ILE A 16 2.06 13.50 -10.45
CA ILE A 16 2.49 13.14 -11.81
C ILE A 16 2.96 11.67 -11.85
N ILE A 17 3.77 11.25 -10.89
CA ILE A 17 4.27 9.88 -10.82
C ILE A 17 3.11 8.90 -10.59
N GLN A 18 2.18 9.21 -9.70
CA GLN A 18 0.96 8.43 -9.46
C GLN A 18 0.19 8.21 -10.77
N PHE A 19 -0.03 9.25 -11.57
CA PHE A 19 -0.74 9.14 -12.84
C PHE A 19 0.01 8.22 -13.83
N LEU A 20 1.32 8.42 -14.01
CA LEU A 20 2.13 7.62 -14.93
C LEU A 20 2.17 6.14 -14.52
N THR A 21 2.45 5.89 -13.25
CA THR A 21 2.57 4.53 -12.71
C THR A 21 1.23 3.79 -12.69
N THR A 22 0.13 4.47 -12.41
CA THR A 22 -1.22 3.89 -12.48
C THR A 22 -1.57 3.52 -13.92
N ALA A 23 -1.32 4.41 -14.88
CA ALA A 23 -1.55 4.13 -16.30
C ALA A 23 -0.75 2.92 -16.79
N ILE A 24 0.53 2.83 -16.39
CA ILE A 24 1.40 1.69 -16.72
C ILE A 24 0.88 0.40 -16.05
N SER A 25 0.56 0.46 -14.76
CA SER A 25 0.13 -0.72 -14.00
C SER A 25 -1.18 -1.31 -14.56
N LEU A 26 -2.12 -0.45 -14.93
CA LEU A 26 -3.41 -0.85 -15.50
C LEU A 26 -3.29 -1.53 -16.88
N ASP A 27 -2.19 -1.34 -17.63
CA ASP A 27 -1.93 -2.13 -18.84
C ASP A 27 -1.85 -3.63 -18.55
N GLY A 28 -1.57 -4.04 -17.31
CA GLY A 28 -1.62 -5.44 -16.87
C GLY A 28 -2.97 -6.11 -17.11
N LEU A 29 -4.07 -5.36 -17.16
CA LEU A 29 -5.40 -5.89 -17.48
C LEU A 29 -5.53 -6.36 -18.96
N ASN A 30 -4.61 -5.92 -19.82
CA ASN A 30 -4.52 -6.29 -21.23
C ASN A 30 -3.72 -7.59 -21.47
N TYR A 31 -3.29 -8.29 -20.42
CA TYR A 31 -2.64 -9.59 -20.52
C TYR A 31 -3.65 -10.71 -20.29
N ASP A 32 -3.57 -11.77 -21.08
CA ASP A 32 -4.26 -13.02 -20.86
C ASP A 32 -3.45 -13.87 -19.87
N LEU A 33 -4.13 -14.33 -18.82
CA LEU A 33 -3.55 -15.11 -17.72
C LEU A 33 -4.23 -16.48 -17.70
N THR A 34 -3.49 -17.50 -17.28
CA THR A 34 -4.07 -18.79 -16.94
C THR A 34 -5.01 -18.65 -15.74
N ILE A 35 -5.86 -19.65 -15.53
CA ILE A 35 -6.79 -19.69 -14.38
C ILE A 35 -6.01 -19.63 -13.06
N GLU A 36 -4.84 -20.28 -12.98
CA GLU A 36 -3.97 -20.28 -11.81
C GLU A 36 -3.44 -18.88 -11.44
N ASP A 37 -3.27 -18.00 -12.43
CA ASP A 37 -2.70 -16.67 -12.27
C ASP A 37 -3.75 -15.56 -12.23
N SER A 38 -5.04 -15.89 -12.38
CA SER A 38 -6.12 -14.90 -12.51
C SER A 38 -6.22 -13.95 -11.31
N ILE A 39 -5.85 -14.43 -10.11
CA ILE A 39 -5.83 -13.65 -8.87
C ILE A 39 -4.94 -12.40 -8.96
N LEU A 40 -3.92 -12.39 -9.83
CA LEU A 40 -3.08 -11.22 -10.05
C LEU A 40 -3.87 -10.02 -10.59
N LYS A 41 -4.93 -10.25 -11.38
CA LYS A 41 -5.81 -9.19 -11.86
C LYS A 41 -6.68 -8.62 -10.73
N ASP A 42 -7.17 -9.48 -9.83
CA ASP A 42 -7.93 -9.03 -8.65
C ASP A 42 -7.05 -8.14 -7.77
N ILE A 43 -5.79 -8.55 -7.52
CA ILE A 43 -4.80 -7.75 -6.79
C ILE A 43 -4.57 -6.41 -7.50
N LEU A 44 -4.36 -6.42 -8.83
CA LEU A 44 -4.15 -5.19 -9.60
C LEU A 44 -5.35 -4.24 -9.52
N LEU A 45 -6.59 -4.76 -9.48
CA LEU A 45 -7.79 -3.95 -9.32
C LEU A 45 -7.90 -3.33 -7.92
N LEU A 46 -7.50 -4.06 -6.86
CA LEU A 46 -7.41 -3.49 -5.51
C LEU A 46 -6.40 -2.35 -5.47
N GLU A 47 -5.23 -2.53 -6.07
CA GLU A 47 -4.20 -1.49 -6.16
C GLU A 47 -4.69 -0.30 -7.00
N ALA A 48 -5.37 -0.52 -8.12
CA ALA A 48 -5.98 0.56 -8.88
C ALA A 48 -6.98 1.38 -8.05
N PHE A 49 -7.75 0.72 -7.18
CA PHE A 49 -8.66 1.40 -6.26
C PHE A 49 -7.91 2.21 -5.21
N VAL A 50 -6.83 1.66 -4.63
CA VAL A 50 -5.94 2.40 -3.71
C VAL A 50 -5.41 3.67 -4.39
N GLN A 51 -5.01 3.57 -5.65
CA GLN A 51 -4.41 4.66 -6.42
C GLN A 51 -5.44 5.74 -6.74
N PHE A 52 -6.69 5.33 -7.00
CA PHE A 52 -7.80 6.26 -7.17
C PHE A 52 -8.10 7.04 -5.89
N ILE A 53 -8.13 6.37 -4.74
CA ILE A 53 -8.31 7.01 -3.44
C ILE A 53 -7.15 7.97 -3.15
N GLU A 54 -5.90 7.53 -3.35
CA GLU A 54 -4.70 8.35 -3.20
C GLU A 54 -4.79 9.63 -4.04
N ALA A 55 -5.11 9.52 -5.34
CA ALA A 55 -5.21 10.67 -6.23
C ALA A 55 -6.27 11.68 -5.77
N PHE A 56 -7.44 11.19 -5.33
CA PHE A 56 -8.48 12.03 -4.75
C PHE A 56 -7.98 12.80 -3.51
N PHE A 57 -7.29 12.10 -2.60
CA PHE A 57 -6.75 12.71 -1.40
C PHE A 57 -5.61 13.69 -1.69
N TYR A 58 -4.76 13.43 -2.68
CA TYR A 58 -3.72 14.37 -3.13
C TYR A 58 -4.32 15.66 -3.68
N ILE A 59 -5.38 15.56 -4.49
CA ILE A 59 -6.13 16.74 -4.96
C ILE A 59 -6.72 17.50 -3.77
N TRP A 60 -7.30 16.80 -2.79
CA TRP A 60 -7.84 17.44 -1.58
C TRP A 60 -6.77 18.10 -0.69
N VAL A 61 -5.59 17.48 -0.61
CA VAL A 61 -4.42 17.99 0.10
C VAL A 61 -3.84 19.22 -0.58
N ILE A 62 -3.89 19.32 -1.92
CA ILE A 62 -3.51 20.55 -2.65
C ILE A 62 -4.38 21.73 -2.19
N TYR A 63 -5.69 21.53 -1.98
CA TYR A 63 -6.55 22.57 -1.40
C TYR A 63 -6.20 22.89 0.07
N ALA A 64 -5.59 21.95 0.79
CA ALA A 64 -5.10 22.10 2.17
C ALA A 64 -3.75 22.85 2.28
N LEU A 65 -3.04 23.11 1.17
CA LEU A 65 -1.74 23.80 1.15
C LEU A 65 -1.72 25.17 1.85
N LYS A 66 -2.89 25.75 2.10
CA LYS A 66 -3.04 27.00 2.86
C LYS A 66 -2.61 26.85 4.33
N ASP A 67 -2.72 25.64 4.89
CA ASP A 67 -2.41 25.30 6.28
C ASP A 67 -1.72 23.92 6.36
N LEU A 68 -0.38 23.92 6.33
CA LEU A 68 0.41 22.69 6.39
C LEU A 68 0.24 21.90 7.69
N ASN A 69 -0.21 22.53 8.78
CA ASN A 69 -0.44 21.83 10.05
C ASN A 69 -1.66 20.90 9.96
N LYS A 70 -2.64 21.22 9.11
CA LYS A 70 -3.82 20.39 8.85
C LYS A 70 -3.61 19.39 7.72
N MET A 71 -2.48 19.48 7.01
CA MET A 71 -2.18 18.58 5.89
C MET A 71 -1.91 17.16 6.39
N THR A 72 -1.12 17.01 7.45
CA THR A 72 -0.74 15.68 7.99
C THR A 72 -1.96 14.91 8.47
N SER A 73 -2.85 15.54 9.25
CA SER A 73 -4.05 14.88 9.75
C SER A 73 -5.02 14.48 8.64
N ARG A 74 -5.07 15.20 7.52
CA ARG A 74 -5.89 14.82 6.36
C ARG A 74 -5.43 13.52 5.68
N ARG A 75 -4.14 13.20 5.74
CA ARG A 75 -3.61 11.95 5.17
C ARG A 75 -4.14 10.71 5.86
N TYR A 76 -4.53 10.80 7.13
CA TYR A 76 -5.09 9.66 7.83
C TYR A 76 -6.42 9.20 7.23
N PHE A 77 -7.22 10.10 6.62
CA PHE A 77 -8.43 9.69 5.91
C PHE A 77 -8.12 8.81 4.69
N ASP A 78 -7.07 9.14 3.94
CA ASP A 78 -6.51 8.26 2.90
C ASP A 78 -6.08 6.94 3.55
N TRP A 79 -5.17 7.01 4.53
CA TRP A 79 -4.53 5.83 5.10
C TRP A 79 -5.50 4.86 5.77
N PHE A 80 -6.57 5.34 6.41
CA PHE A 80 -7.61 4.48 6.99
C PHE A 80 -8.35 3.64 5.93
N ILE A 81 -8.37 4.09 4.67
CA ILE A 81 -9.01 3.39 3.55
C ILE A 81 -7.97 2.56 2.79
N THR A 82 -6.81 3.13 2.46
CA THR A 82 -5.85 2.50 1.55
C THR A 82 -5.00 1.43 2.21
N THR A 83 -4.49 1.66 3.41
CA THR A 83 -3.62 0.69 4.09
C THR A 83 -4.28 -0.68 4.35
N PRO A 84 -5.55 -0.81 4.79
CA PRO A 84 -6.15 -2.15 4.93
C PRO A 84 -6.27 -2.87 3.59
N ILE A 85 -6.52 -2.16 2.49
CA ILE A 85 -6.61 -2.75 1.15
C ILE A 85 -5.23 -3.25 0.69
N MET A 86 -4.20 -2.43 0.88
CA MET A 86 -2.80 -2.80 0.56
C MET A 86 -2.31 -4.00 1.39
N LEU A 87 -2.71 -4.09 2.66
CA LEU A 87 -2.37 -5.25 3.49
C LEU A 87 -3.08 -6.52 2.99
N ILE A 88 -4.35 -6.41 2.59
CA ILE A 88 -5.11 -7.52 2.01
C ILE A 88 -4.51 -7.97 0.68
N SER A 89 -4.22 -7.04 -0.24
CA SER A 89 -3.60 -7.36 -1.53
C SER A 89 -2.23 -8.03 -1.36
N THR A 90 -1.45 -7.57 -0.37
CA THR A 90 -0.15 -8.15 0.01
C THR A 90 -0.27 -9.61 0.45
N ILE A 91 -1.16 -9.92 1.39
CA ILE A 91 -1.29 -11.31 1.88
C ILE A 91 -1.90 -12.24 0.83
N ILE A 92 -2.76 -11.72 -0.07
CA ILE A 92 -3.26 -12.48 -1.23
C ILE A 92 -2.08 -12.82 -2.16
N PHE A 93 -1.22 -11.85 -2.47
CA PHE A 93 -0.05 -12.08 -3.31
C PHE A 93 0.90 -13.12 -2.71
N MET A 94 1.18 -13.03 -1.41
CA MET A 94 2.03 -13.99 -0.71
C MET A 94 1.43 -15.41 -0.73
N GLU A 95 0.13 -15.55 -0.53
CA GLU A 95 -0.56 -16.85 -0.59
C GLU A 95 -0.60 -17.41 -2.03
N TYR A 96 -0.82 -16.56 -3.04
CA TYR A 96 -0.71 -16.94 -4.45
C TYR A 96 0.67 -17.51 -4.75
N LYS A 97 1.74 -16.83 -4.30
CA LYS A 97 3.11 -17.31 -4.50
C LYS A 97 3.36 -18.65 -3.81
N ARG A 98 2.86 -18.83 -2.58
CA ARG A 98 2.96 -20.09 -1.85
C ARG A 98 2.29 -21.24 -2.60
N LYS A 99 1.04 -21.06 -3.01
CA LYS A 99 0.27 -22.07 -3.75
C LYS A 99 0.90 -22.41 -5.09
N LYS A 100 1.38 -21.40 -5.82
CA LYS A 100 2.05 -21.60 -7.11
C LYS A 100 3.35 -22.38 -6.99
N GLU A 101 4.16 -22.09 -5.96
CA GLU A 101 5.42 -22.82 -5.70
C GLU A 101 5.16 -24.26 -5.19
N ALA A 102 4.04 -24.49 -4.51
CA ALA A 102 3.64 -25.82 -4.02
C ALA A 102 2.82 -26.65 -5.02
N HIS A 103 2.50 -26.10 -6.21
CA HIS A 103 1.62 -26.71 -7.20
C HIS A 103 0.23 -27.09 -6.63
N GLU A 104 -0.33 -26.22 -5.79
CA GLU A 104 -1.66 -26.37 -5.20
C GLU A 104 -2.77 -25.76 -6.09
N ASP A 105 -4.02 -26.04 -5.73
CA ASP A 105 -5.21 -25.51 -6.39
C ASP A 105 -5.22 -23.98 -6.49
N THR A 106 -5.83 -23.49 -7.57
CA THR A 106 -6.05 -22.08 -7.87
C THR A 106 -6.60 -21.30 -6.67
N LEU A 107 -6.06 -20.09 -6.47
CA LEU A 107 -6.52 -19.17 -5.44
C LEU A 107 -7.60 -18.24 -5.99
N TYR A 108 -8.82 -18.33 -5.47
CA TYR A 108 -9.88 -17.37 -5.77
C TYR A 108 -10.03 -16.33 -4.67
N PHE A 109 -10.32 -15.08 -5.06
CA PHE A 109 -10.39 -13.93 -4.15
C PHE A 109 -11.36 -14.16 -2.98
N TRP A 110 -12.62 -14.51 -3.27
CA TRP A 110 -13.65 -14.65 -2.23
C TRP A 110 -13.38 -15.84 -1.29
N ASP A 111 -12.80 -16.91 -1.81
CA ASP A 111 -12.39 -18.06 -1.00
C ASP A 111 -11.25 -17.68 -0.05
N PHE A 112 -10.26 -16.90 -0.55
CA PHE A 112 -9.20 -16.38 0.31
C PHE A 112 -9.77 -15.55 1.46
N ILE A 113 -10.64 -14.58 1.17
CA ILE A 113 -11.24 -13.69 2.18
C ILE A 113 -12.02 -14.51 3.22
N LYS A 114 -12.80 -15.50 2.79
CA LYS A 114 -13.59 -16.35 3.68
C LYS A 114 -12.69 -17.20 4.57
N ASN A 115 -11.70 -17.87 4.00
CA ASN A 115 -10.83 -18.82 4.71
C ASN A 115 -9.84 -18.11 5.66
N ASN A 116 -9.44 -16.88 5.32
CA ASN A 116 -8.47 -16.09 6.11
C ASN A 116 -9.12 -14.99 6.97
N LYS A 117 -10.45 -15.01 7.12
CA LYS A 117 -11.21 -13.94 7.79
C LYS A 117 -10.65 -13.53 9.15
N LYS A 118 -10.24 -14.51 9.99
CA LYS A 118 -9.68 -14.23 11.33
C LYS A 118 -8.38 -13.43 11.25
N ASN A 119 -7.45 -13.85 10.39
CA ASN A 119 -6.17 -13.17 10.19
C ASN A 119 -6.39 -11.78 9.58
N ILE A 120 -7.27 -11.66 8.58
CA ILE A 120 -7.61 -10.37 7.95
C ILE A 120 -8.17 -9.40 9.00
N ILE A 121 -9.13 -9.82 9.82
CA ILE A 121 -9.71 -8.96 10.87
C ILE A 121 -8.62 -8.52 11.85
N LEU A 122 -7.74 -9.43 12.27
CA LEU A 122 -6.66 -9.11 13.19
C LEU A 122 -5.67 -8.10 12.59
N ILE A 123 -5.20 -8.33 11.37
CA ILE A 123 -4.28 -7.44 10.63
C ILE A 123 -4.90 -6.05 10.45
N VAL A 124 -6.14 -5.99 9.97
CA VAL A 124 -6.85 -4.72 9.76
C VAL A 124 -7.11 -3.99 11.07
N SER A 125 -7.43 -4.70 12.15
CA SER A 125 -7.64 -4.10 13.47
C SER A 125 -6.35 -3.52 14.04
N LEU A 126 -5.23 -4.25 13.94
CA LEU A 126 -3.92 -3.76 14.38
C LEU A 126 -3.48 -2.55 13.55
N ASN A 127 -3.69 -2.59 12.23
CA ASN A 127 -3.45 -1.45 11.35
C ASN A 127 -4.32 -0.24 11.71
N PHE A 128 -5.61 -0.45 12.02
CA PHE A 128 -6.49 0.61 12.48
C PHE A 128 -5.99 1.23 13.79
N LEU A 129 -5.58 0.42 14.77
CA LEU A 129 -5.05 0.90 16.05
C LEU A 129 -3.73 1.66 15.88
N MET A 130 -2.85 1.19 15.00
CA MET A 130 -1.63 1.91 14.61
C MET A 130 -1.96 3.33 14.09
N LEU A 131 -2.89 3.42 13.13
CA LEU A 131 -3.32 4.71 12.57
C LEU A 131 -4.04 5.58 13.59
N LEU A 132 -4.85 4.99 14.47
CA LEU A 132 -5.54 5.68 15.55
C LEU A 132 -4.53 6.36 16.49
N MET A 133 -3.49 5.66 16.90
CA MET A 133 -2.45 6.27 17.74
C MET A 133 -1.74 7.41 17.01
N GLY A 134 -1.42 7.23 15.73
CA GLY A 134 -0.81 8.27 14.90
C GLY A 134 -1.67 9.54 14.79
N ILE A 135 -2.97 9.41 14.49
CA ILE A 135 -3.84 10.60 14.36
C ILE A 135 -4.05 11.29 15.70
N LEU A 136 -4.21 10.53 16.81
CA LEU A 136 -4.35 11.10 18.15
C LEU A 136 -3.11 11.93 18.54
N SER A 137 -1.91 11.49 18.15
CA SER A 137 -0.68 12.25 18.31
C SER A 137 -0.63 13.50 17.43
N GLU A 138 -1.01 13.39 16.15
CA GLU A 138 -0.97 14.54 15.22
C GLU A 138 -1.95 15.65 15.59
N VAL A 139 -3.08 15.32 16.22
CA VAL A 139 -4.04 16.33 16.72
C VAL A 139 -3.73 16.80 18.14
N GLY A 140 -2.69 16.27 18.79
CA GLY A 140 -2.23 16.68 20.12
C GLY A 140 -3.05 16.16 21.30
N ILE A 141 -3.87 15.12 21.12
CA ILE A 141 -4.60 14.46 22.22
C ILE A 141 -3.65 13.64 23.09
N ILE A 142 -2.64 13.01 22.49
CA ILE A 142 -1.59 12.27 23.18
C ILE A 142 -0.21 12.79 22.77
N ASP A 143 0.80 12.60 23.63
CA ASP A 143 2.17 12.94 23.31
C ASP A 143 2.65 12.24 22.01
N MET A 144 3.40 12.95 21.18
CA MET A 144 3.87 12.47 19.89
C MET A 144 4.77 11.24 20.05
N LYS A 145 5.73 11.24 20.98
CA LYS A 145 6.65 10.11 21.14
C LYS A 145 5.92 8.89 21.70
N TYR A 146 5.02 9.11 22.65
CA TYR A 146 4.21 8.05 23.23
C TYR A 146 3.29 7.39 22.19
N GLY A 147 2.50 8.18 21.45
CA GLY A 147 1.57 7.64 20.46
C GLY A 147 2.28 6.98 19.27
N ILE A 148 3.40 7.53 18.79
CA ILE A 148 4.19 6.88 17.75
C ILE A 148 4.80 5.55 18.25
N SER A 149 5.26 5.48 19.50
CA SER A 149 5.77 4.23 20.08
C SER A 149 4.70 3.16 20.19
N LEU A 150 3.50 3.52 20.67
CA LEU A 150 2.36 2.60 20.75
C LEU A 150 1.86 2.20 19.35
N GLY A 151 1.88 3.13 18.40
CA GLY A 151 1.63 2.85 16.99
C GLY A 151 2.60 1.81 16.43
N PHE A 152 3.89 1.91 16.75
CA PHE A 152 4.89 0.91 16.35
C PHE A 152 4.63 -0.48 16.96
N LEU A 153 4.08 -0.57 18.18
CA LEU A 153 3.70 -1.87 18.75
C LEU A 153 2.59 -2.53 17.92
N PHE A 154 1.56 -1.79 17.53
CA PHE A 154 0.49 -2.30 16.66
C PHE A 154 0.99 -2.62 15.25
N PHE A 155 1.87 -1.79 14.70
CA PHE A 155 2.56 -2.03 13.43
C PHE A 155 3.32 -3.36 13.45
N ILE A 156 4.18 -3.56 14.45
CA ILE A 156 4.97 -4.80 14.62
C ILE A 156 4.03 -5.99 14.80
N GLY A 157 2.96 -5.86 15.58
CA GLY A 157 1.96 -6.91 15.73
C GLY A 157 1.30 -7.30 14.41
N SER A 158 0.90 -6.31 13.59
CA SER A 158 0.29 -6.55 12.27
C SER A 158 1.26 -7.29 11.35
N PHE A 159 2.50 -6.81 11.25
CA PHE A 159 3.53 -7.42 10.42
C PHE A 159 4.00 -8.78 10.96
N TYR A 160 3.96 -9.03 12.26
CA TYR A 160 4.20 -10.35 12.83
C TYR A 160 3.17 -11.37 12.32
N VAL A 161 1.87 -11.03 12.35
CA VAL A 161 0.81 -11.91 11.82
C VAL A 161 1.03 -12.17 10.33
N ILE A 162 1.41 -11.14 9.55
CA ILE A 162 1.69 -11.27 8.11
C ILE A 162 2.88 -12.21 7.87
N TYR A 163 3.96 -12.03 8.62
CA TYR A 163 5.16 -12.85 8.47
C TYR A 163 4.89 -14.32 8.78
N GLU A 164 4.25 -14.56 9.92
CA GLU A 164 4.02 -15.91 10.42
C GLU A 164 3.03 -16.73 9.59
N ASN A 165 2.03 -16.09 8.99
CA ASN A 165 0.96 -16.79 8.28
C ASN A 165 1.11 -16.76 6.75
N TYR A 166 1.89 -15.83 6.20
CA TYR A 166 1.95 -15.63 4.74
C TYR A 166 3.39 -15.51 4.22
N ALA A 167 4.19 -14.59 4.77
CA ALA A 167 5.47 -14.25 4.15
C ALA A 167 6.53 -15.35 4.27
N LYS A 168 6.63 -16.02 5.42
CA LYS A 168 7.74 -16.95 5.72
C LYS A 168 7.78 -18.19 4.82
N HIS A 169 6.68 -18.47 4.11
CA HIS A 169 6.50 -19.70 3.33
C HIS A 169 7.17 -19.67 1.97
N THR A 170 7.54 -18.51 1.43
CA THR A 170 8.25 -18.38 0.14
C THR A 170 9.37 -17.36 0.24
N GLU A 171 10.40 -17.51 -0.60
CA GLU A 171 11.49 -16.54 -0.65
C GLU A 171 11.01 -15.17 -1.17
N ASN A 172 10.08 -15.18 -2.12
CA ASN A 172 9.43 -13.98 -2.64
C ASN A 172 8.60 -13.27 -1.55
N GLY A 173 7.87 -14.05 -0.75
CA GLY A 173 7.12 -13.53 0.40
C GLY A 173 8.02 -12.85 1.42
N LYS A 174 9.14 -13.47 1.79
CA LYS A 174 10.13 -12.88 2.72
C LYS A 174 10.72 -11.57 2.19
N LYS A 175 11.13 -11.53 0.92
CA LYS A 175 11.68 -10.32 0.29
C LYS A 175 10.66 -9.19 0.28
N LEU A 176 9.42 -9.49 -0.13
CA LEU A 176 8.34 -8.50 -0.14
C LEU A 176 8.03 -7.99 1.28
N PHE A 177 8.02 -8.89 2.27
CA PHE A 177 7.83 -8.53 3.67
C PHE A 177 8.90 -7.56 4.17
N VAL A 178 10.18 -7.85 3.95
CA VAL A 178 11.29 -6.98 4.39
C VAL A 178 11.18 -5.60 3.74
N PHE A 179 10.86 -5.55 2.44
CA PHE A 179 10.65 -4.30 1.73
C PHE A 179 9.50 -3.49 2.33
N LEU A 180 8.31 -4.11 2.51
CA LEU A 180 7.13 -3.43 3.05
C LEU A 180 7.33 -2.99 4.49
N PHE A 181 7.87 -3.85 5.36
CA PHE A 181 8.16 -3.53 6.76
C PHE A 181 9.13 -2.35 6.84
N GLY A 182 10.19 -2.37 6.03
CA GLY A 182 11.15 -1.28 5.93
C GLY A 182 10.49 0.03 5.50
N VAL A 183 9.83 0.06 4.34
CA VAL A 183 9.19 1.25 3.79
C VAL A 183 8.12 1.82 4.73
N TRP A 184 7.28 0.97 5.32
CA TRP A 184 6.20 1.41 6.20
C TRP A 184 6.72 1.94 7.54
N SER A 185 7.82 1.37 8.07
CA SER A 185 8.44 1.91 9.29
C SER A 185 8.91 3.37 9.13
N LEU A 186 9.32 3.76 7.91
CA LEU A 186 9.73 5.14 7.62
C LEU A 186 8.61 6.15 7.79
N TYR A 187 7.33 5.75 7.69
CA TYR A 187 6.20 6.65 8.00
C TYR A 187 6.16 7.02 9.48
N GLY A 188 6.40 6.04 10.37
CA GLY A 188 6.46 6.26 11.81
C GLY A 188 7.64 7.16 12.20
N PHE A 189 8.82 6.94 11.61
CA PHE A 189 9.97 7.83 11.82
C PHE A 189 9.72 9.24 11.27
N SER A 190 9.07 9.36 10.12
CA SER A 190 8.73 10.65 9.51
C SER A 190 7.78 11.47 10.39
N ALA A 191 6.93 10.82 11.18
CA ALA A 191 6.00 11.49 12.10
C ALA A 191 6.71 12.31 13.20
N LEU A 192 7.96 11.97 13.52
CA LEU A 192 8.76 12.69 14.51
C LEU A 192 9.45 13.94 13.95
N LEU A 193 9.41 14.14 12.62
CA LEU A 193 10.04 15.26 11.95
C LEU A 193 9.18 16.53 12.02
N PRO A 194 9.80 17.73 11.86
CA PRO A 194 9.04 18.97 11.66
C PRO A 194 8.12 18.91 10.43
N VAL A 195 7.11 19.78 10.39
CA VAL A 195 6.01 19.75 9.39
C VAL A 195 6.47 19.64 7.94
N VAL A 196 7.49 20.40 7.54
CA VAL A 196 8.01 20.42 6.16
C VAL A 196 8.70 19.11 5.77
N PRO A 197 9.75 18.65 6.47
CA PRO A 197 10.39 17.37 6.16
C PRO A 197 9.42 16.20 6.32
N LYS A 198 8.56 16.19 7.35
CA LYS A 198 7.52 15.17 7.56
C LYS A 198 6.65 14.99 6.29
N ASN A 199 6.03 16.08 5.82
CA ASN A 199 5.14 16.02 4.67
C ASN A 199 5.89 15.75 3.36
N THR A 200 7.15 16.18 3.26
CA THR A 200 8.01 15.85 2.13
C THR A 200 8.31 14.35 2.09
N CYS A 201 8.64 13.75 3.24
CA CYS A 201 8.83 12.29 3.36
C CYS A 201 7.55 11.55 3.00
N TYR A 202 6.38 11.95 3.51
CA TYR A 202 5.12 11.30 3.15
C TYR A 202 4.82 11.38 1.65
N ASN A 203 5.09 12.52 0.99
CA ASN A 203 4.93 12.62 -0.46
C ASN A 203 5.76 11.58 -1.25
N ILE A 204 7.00 11.35 -0.81
CA ILE A 204 7.92 10.42 -1.45
C ILE A 204 7.57 8.98 -1.10
N LEU A 205 7.24 8.73 0.18
CA LEU A 205 6.90 7.40 0.67
C LEU A 205 5.61 6.87 0.06
N ASP A 206 4.63 7.75 -0.22
CA ASP A 206 3.38 7.37 -0.88
C ASP A 206 3.66 6.79 -2.28
N ILE A 207 4.58 7.40 -3.04
CA ILE A 207 5.02 6.88 -4.35
C ILE A 207 5.58 5.46 -4.21
N VAL A 208 6.49 5.26 -3.26
CA VAL A 208 7.17 3.99 -3.08
C VAL A 208 6.22 2.92 -2.54
N ALA A 209 5.35 3.26 -1.59
CA ALA A 209 4.48 2.29 -0.93
C ALA A 209 3.29 1.88 -1.80
N LYS A 210 2.67 2.81 -2.53
CA LYS A 210 1.44 2.56 -3.32
C LYS A 210 1.77 2.31 -4.78
N ASN A 211 2.45 3.25 -5.42
CA ASN A 211 2.61 3.22 -6.87
C ASN A 211 3.59 2.14 -7.34
N PHE A 212 4.71 1.96 -6.65
CA PHE A 212 5.67 0.91 -7.01
C PHE A 212 5.14 -0.48 -6.72
N TYR A 213 4.20 -0.63 -5.78
CA TYR A 213 3.53 -1.91 -5.54
C TYR A 213 2.61 -2.29 -6.71
N GLY A 214 1.84 -1.34 -7.26
CA GLY A 214 1.08 -1.54 -8.50
C GLY A 214 1.96 -1.96 -9.68
N LEU A 215 3.11 -1.28 -9.86
CA LEU A 215 4.10 -1.65 -10.90
C LEU A 215 4.71 -3.04 -10.66
N PHE A 216 4.94 -3.41 -9.41
CA PHE A 216 5.43 -4.72 -9.03
C PHE A 216 4.44 -5.82 -9.45
N ILE A 217 3.14 -5.64 -9.18
CA ILE A 217 2.11 -6.60 -9.62
C ILE A 217 2.02 -6.65 -11.14
N TYR A 218 2.05 -5.49 -11.81
CA TYR A 218 2.11 -5.41 -13.27
C TYR A 218 3.29 -6.21 -13.84
N HIS A 219 4.49 -6.04 -13.28
CA HIS A 219 5.67 -6.77 -13.70
C HIS A 219 5.46 -8.29 -13.63
N TYR A 220 4.89 -8.79 -12.52
CA TYR A 220 4.54 -10.21 -12.39
C TYR A 220 3.55 -10.68 -13.45
N ILE A 221 2.50 -9.89 -13.73
CA ILE A 221 1.54 -10.19 -14.80
C ILE A 221 2.24 -10.32 -16.15
N THR A 222 3.17 -9.42 -16.49
CA THR A 222 3.89 -9.48 -17.77
C THR A 222 4.82 -10.69 -17.91
N GLN A 223 5.27 -11.27 -16.80
CA GLN A 223 6.12 -12.46 -16.82
C GLN A 223 5.35 -13.75 -17.06
N VAL A 224 4.11 -13.81 -16.57
CA VAL A 224 3.30 -15.05 -16.59
C VAL A 224 2.17 -14.99 -17.63
N GLY A 225 1.85 -13.80 -18.14
CA GLY A 225 0.78 -13.57 -19.10
C GLY A 225 1.25 -13.33 -20.52
N ALA A 226 0.35 -13.55 -21.47
CA ALA A 226 0.54 -13.20 -22.88
C ALA A 226 -0.24 -11.92 -23.20
N ARG A 227 0.34 -11.00 -23.96
CA ARG A 227 -0.35 -9.75 -24.32
C ARG A 227 -1.50 -10.04 -25.31
N LYS A 228 -2.70 -9.54 -25.02
CA LYS A 228 -3.85 -9.64 -25.95
C LYS A 228 -3.48 -9.08 -27.31
N GLY A 229 -3.78 -9.83 -28.38
CA GLY A 229 -3.55 -9.42 -29.77
C GLY A 229 -2.20 -9.84 -30.39
N TYR A 230 -1.25 -10.40 -29.63
CA TYR A 230 -0.03 -10.99 -30.21
C TYR A 230 -0.23 -12.44 -30.72
N MET A 231 -1.37 -13.08 -30.42
CA MET A 231 -1.74 -14.42 -30.91
C MET A 231 -2.50 -14.42 -32.25
N LEU A 232 -2.59 -13.29 -32.95
CA LEU A 232 -3.17 -13.20 -34.31
C LEU A 232 -2.12 -13.27 -35.43
N GLY A 233 -0.88 -13.68 -35.10
CA GLY A 233 0.26 -13.67 -36.04
C GLY A 233 1.18 -14.88 -35.97
N MET A 234 0.72 -16.01 -35.45
CA MET A 234 1.36 -17.32 -35.62
C MET A 234 0.35 -18.36 -36.10
#